data_AF-A0A815QJQ6-F1
#
_entry.id   AF-A0A815QJQ6-F1
#
_cell.length_a   1.000
_cell.length_b   1.000
_cell.length_c   1.000
_cell.angle_alpha   90.00
_cell.angle_beta   90.00
_cell.angle_gamma   90.00
#
_symmetry.space_group_name_H-M   'P 1'
#
loop_
_entity.id
_entity.type
_entity.pdbx_description
1 polymer ?
#
loop_
_entity_poly.entity_id
_entity_poly.type
_entity_poly.pdbx_seq_one_letter_code
_entity_poly.pdbx_strand_id
1 'polypeptide(L)'
;MRIAKAVQMENFQNKVILIGNAIYSSTGQYLRLSKDPVNIGGQGIYGTAFLTNRSDDIYMVRTIRLDDILPKIEQTSLSSFVMKIDIEGAEYYVFESGRKLFDAFDIPVIMMEWDKMHRNIERGNFVLSFLKLRKYIPTTDTCQELNEPDVFSKWPTHIYWIKINRTGIC
;
A
#
# COMPACT_ATOMS: atom_id res chain seq x y z
N MET A 1 -0.91 -0.38 19.48
CA MET A 1 -1.41 -0.10 18.11
C MET A 1 -2.93 -0.05 18.14
N ARG A 2 -3.57 1.04 17.64
CA ARG A 2 -5.03 1.26 17.74
C ARG A 2 -5.85 0.15 17.08
N ILE A 3 -5.43 -0.32 15.89
CA ILE A 3 -6.14 -1.38 15.17
C ILE A 3 -6.15 -2.72 15.93
N ALA A 4 -5.06 -3.05 16.65
CA ALA A 4 -5.03 -4.27 17.47
C ALA A 4 -6.08 -4.22 18.59
N LYS A 5 -6.29 -3.04 19.19
CA LYS A 5 -7.32 -2.86 20.21
C LYS A 5 -8.73 -2.98 19.64
N ALA A 6 -8.98 -2.39 18.46
CA ALA A 6 -10.25 -2.52 17.76
C ALA A 6 -10.56 -3.99 17.42
N VAL A 7 -9.60 -4.72 16.85
CA VAL A 7 -9.74 -6.16 16.55
C VAL A 7 -10.10 -6.97 17.80
N GLN A 8 -9.50 -6.63 18.95
CA GLN A 8 -9.80 -7.29 20.22
C GLN A 8 -11.20 -6.97 20.74
N MET A 9 -11.61 -5.69 20.68
CA MET A 9 -12.92 -5.24 21.17
C MET A 9 -14.07 -5.82 20.37
N GLU A 10 -13.89 -5.97 19.05
CA GLU A 10 -14.90 -6.50 18.13
C GLU A 10 -14.81 -8.03 17.93
N ASN A 11 -13.94 -8.72 18.68
CA ASN A 11 -13.74 -10.17 18.62
C ASN A 11 -13.39 -10.71 17.21
N PHE A 12 -12.55 -9.99 16.45
CA PHE A 12 -12.13 -10.34 15.08
C PHE A 12 -10.75 -10.97 14.96
N GLN A 13 -10.16 -11.45 16.06
CA GLN A 13 -8.82 -12.03 16.09
C GLN A 13 -8.65 -13.21 15.11
N ASN A 14 -9.71 -13.98 14.87
CA ASN A 14 -9.70 -15.11 13.93
C ASN A 14 -9.92 -14.71 12.46
N LYS A 15 -10.19 -13.42 12.20
CA LYS A 15 -10.47 -12.87 10.86
C LYS A 15 -9.45 -11.83 10.40
N VAL A 16 -8.53 -11.42 11.29
CA VAL A 16 -7.58 -10.34 11.01
C VAL A 16 -6.16 -10.81 11.32
N ILE A 17 -5.29 -10.67 10.33
CA ILE A 17 -3.84 -10.85 10.48
C ILE A 17 -3.23 -9.45 10.55
N LEU A 18 -2.58 -9.14 11.67
CA LEU A 18 -1.89 -7.87 11.86
C LEU A 18 -0.39 -8.04 11.64
N ILE A 19 0.17 -7.22 10.76
CA ILE A 19 1.60 -7.19 10.45
C ILE A 19 2.13 -5.82 10.86
N GLY A 20 2.94 -5.78 11.91
CA GLY A 20 3.45 -4.55 12.53
C GLY A 20 4.72 -4.00 11.85
N ASN A 21 4.80 -4.12 10.53
CA ASN A 21 5.96 -3.73 9.73
C ASN A 21 5.60 -2.64 8.73
N ALA A 22 6.58 -1.82 8.36
CA ALA A 22 6.43 -0.88 7.25
C ALA A 22 6.76 -1.57 5.92
N ILE A 23 5.92 -1.36 4.89
CA ILE A 23 6.23 -1.83 3.54
C ILE A 23 7.41 -1.03 2.98
N TYR A 24 8.44 -1.72 2.49
CA TYR A 24 9.63 -1.10 1.94
C TYR A 24 10.33 -2.00 0.91
N SER A 25 11.38 -1.49 0.27
CA SER A 25 12.15 -2.20 -0.77
C SER A 25 12.88 -3.45 -0.24
N SER A 26 13.25 -3.47 1.04
CA SER A 26 13.96 -4.58 1.66
C SER A 26 13.45 -4.87 3.07
N THR A 27 13.55 -6.15 3.47
CA THR A 27 13.04 -6.65 4.75
C THR A 27 14.08 -6.54 5.85
N GLY A 28 13.62 -6.22 7.05
CA GLY A 28 14.42 -6.31 8.26
C GLY A 28 15.25 -5.07 8.60
N GLN A 29 15.18 -4.01 7.78
CA GLN A 29 15.75 -2.71 8.10
C GLN A 29 14.91 -2.01 9.17
N TYR A 30 15.51 -1.11 9.93
CA TYR A 30 14.79 -0.24 10.84
C TYR A 30 14.71 1.17 10.24
N LEU A 31 13.48 1.67 10.11
CA LEU A 31 13.19 3.02 9.68
C LEU A 31 12.54 3.79 10.82
N ARG A 32 12.75 5.10 10.81
CA ARG A 32 12.08 6.01 11.74
C ARG A 32 10.88 6.64 11.05
N LEU A 33 9.70 6.50 11.66
CA LEU A 33 8.49 7.20 11.25
C LEU A 33 8.57 8.67 11.63
N SER A 34 7.95 9.55 10.85
CA SER A 34 7.79 10.94 11.24
C SER A 34 6.96 11.05 12.51
N LYS A 35 7.28 12.07 13.30
CA LYS A 35 6.43 12.54 14.38
C LYS A 35 5.68 13.76 13.89
N ASP A 36 4.46 13.56 13.43
CA ASP A 36 3.53 14.67 13.27
C ASP A 36 2.86 14.94 14.63
N PRO A 37 3.07 16.13 15.24
CA PRO A 37 2.54 16.45 16.56
C PRO A 37 1.02 16.69 16.57
N VAL A 38 0.41 16.91 15.40
CA VAL A 38 -1.03 17.24 15.27
C VAL A 38 -1.80 16.07 14.65
N ASN A 39 -1.16 15.29 13.76
CA ASN A 39 -1.76 14.14 13.10
C ASN A 39 -0.95 12.86 13.36
N ILE A 40 -1.22 12.18 14.49
CA ILE A 40 -0.60 10.89 14.81
C ILE A 40 -0.84 9.83 13.70
N GLY A 41 -1.85 10.01 12.84
CA GLY A 41 -2.11 9.15 11.68
C GLY A 41 -1.20 9.44 10.47
N GLY A 42 -0.70 10.67 10.32
CA GLY A 42 0.14 11.13 9.21
C GLY A 42 1.62 10.71 9.31
N GLN A 43 1.86 9.53 9.86
CA GLN A 43 3.21 8.99 10.04
C GLN A 43 3.72 8.41 8.73
N GLY A 44 4.65 9.10 8.10
CA GLY A 44 5.36 8.64 6.91
C GLY A 44 6.79 8.22 7.22
N ILE A 45 7.46 7.63 6.25
CA ILE A 45 8.90 7.33 6.32
C ILE A 45 9.65 8.60 5.90
N TYR A 46 10.28 9.29 6.86
CA TYR A 46 11.08 10.49 6.60
C TYR A 46 12.54 10.24 7.01
N GLY A 47 13.41 10.05 6.02
CA GLY A 47 14.87 9.95 6.19
C GLY A 47 15.46 8.59 5.84
N THR A 48 16.73 8.60 5.45
CA THR A 48 17.54 7.44 5.01
C THR A 48 18.40 6.84 6.13
N ALA A 49 18.18 7.24 7.38
CA ALA A 49 18.99 6.77 8.50
C ALA A 49 18.63 5.31 8.83
N PHE A 50 19.31 4.38 8.15
CA PHE A 50 19.29 2.96 8.51
C PHE A 50 19.95 2.80 9.87
N LEU A 51 19.14 2.52 10.88
CA LEU A 51 19.67 2.19 12.21
C LEU A 51 19.85 0.67 12.30
N THR A 52 21.03 0.25 12.73
CA THR A 52 21.37 -1.18 12.91
C THR A 52 20.86 -1.74 14.24
N ASN A 53 20.42 -0.87 15.16
CA ASN A 53 19.98 -1.25 16.50
C ASN A 53 18.54 -0.81 16.76
N ARG A 54 17.80 -1.68 17.44
CA ARG A 54 16.51 -1.39 18.05
C ARG A 54 16.73 -0.37 19.17
N SER A 55 16.35 0.89 18.97
CA SER A 55 16.15 1.82 20.08
C SER A 55 14.76 1.59 20.67
N ASP A 56 14.55 1.96 21.93
CA ASP A 56 13.22 2.00 22.57
C ASP A 56 12.33 3.13 22.02
N ASP A 57 12.70 3.70 20.87
CA ASP A 57 11.93 4.74 20.20
C ASP A 57 10.67 4.13 19.57
N ILE A 58 9.51 4.56 20.08
CA ILE A 58 8.19 4.13 19.62
C ILE A 58 7.90 4.47 18.15
N TYR A 59 8.72 5.33 17.53
CA TYR A 59 8.63 5.68 16.11
C TYR A 59 9.55 4.81 15.24
N MET A 60 10.25 3.82 15.80
CA MET A 60 11.02 2.88 15.01
C MET A 60 10.16 1.71 14.55
N VAL A 61 10.20 1.44 13.25
CA VAL A 61 9.47 0.34 12.63
C VAL A 61 10.43 -0.53 11.83
N ARG A 62 10.23 -1.85 11.89
CA ARG A 62 10.98 -2.80 11.08
C ARG A 62 10.31 -2.94 9.72
N THR A 63 11.09 -2.89 8.64
CA THR A 63 10.57 -3.01 7.29
C THR A 63 10.25 -4.46 6.92
N ILE A 64 9.34 -4.61 5.96
CA ILE A 64 9.04 -5.85 5.27
C ILE A 64 8.77 -5.56 3.80
N ARG A 65 9.15 -6.46 2.91
CA ARG A 65 8.67 -6.46 1.52
C ARG A 65 7.25 -7.00 1.45
N LEU A 66 6.44 -6.49 0.54
CA LEU A 66 5.07 -7.00 0.40
C LEU A 66 5.05 -8.50 0.01
N ASP A 67 5.97 -8.93 -0.86
CA ASP A 67 6.10 -10.35 -1.23
C ASP A 67 6.44 -11.27 -0.05
N ASP A 68 7.07 -10.77 1.01
CA ASP A 68 7.41 -11.60 2.18
C ASP A 68 6.18 -11.90 3.06
N ILE A 69 5.06 -11.22 2.80
CA ILE A 69 3.77 -11.48 3.44
C ILE A 69 3.06 -12.66 2.77
N LEU A 70 3.43 -13.01 1.54
CA LEU A 70 2.80 -14.06 0.72
C LEU A 70 2.58 -15.38 1.48
N PRO A 71 3.58 -15.97 2.19
CA PRO A 71 3.39 -17.25 2.89
C PRO A 71 2.31 -17.18 3.97
N LYS A 72 2.05 -15.98 4.52
CA LYS A 72 1.02 -15.79 5.54
C LYS A 72 -0.39 -15.71 4.94
N ILE A 73 -0.51 -15.15 3.73
CA ILE A 73 -1.79 -15.08 3.00
C ILE A 73 -2.10 -16.45 2.38
N GLU A 74 -1.10 -17.19 1.90
CA GLU A 74 -1.26 -18.56 1.36
C GLU A 74 -1.77 -19.57 2.39
N GLN A 75 -1.57 -19.32 3.69
CA GLN A 75 -2.18 -20.10 4.77
C GLN A 75 -3.70 -19.88 4.89
N THR A 76 -4.24 -18.89 4.19
CA THR A 76 -5.68 -18.63 4.11
C THR A 76 -6.27 -19.29 2.87
N SER A 77 -7.60 -19.46 2.83
CA SER A 77 -8.31 -19.94 1.65
C SER A 77 -8.65 -18.84 0.64
N LEU A 78 -8.01 -17.67 0.73
CA LEU A 78 -8.27 -16.53 -0.15
C LEU A 78 -7.62 -16.78 -1.51
N SER A 79 -8.38 -16.56 -2.59
CA SER A 79 -7.87 -16.54 -3.97
C SER A 79 -7.93 -15.16 -4.59
N SER A 80 -8.69 -14.24 -3.97
CA SER A 80 -8.90 -12.87 -4.43
C SER A 80 -9.20 -11.95 -3.26
N PHE A 81 -8.78 -10.68 -3.36
CA PHE A 81 -9.08 -9.65 -2.36
C PHE A 81 -9.02 -8.23 -2.93
N VAL A 82 -9.74 -7.31 -2.30
CA VAL A 82 -9.64 -5.87 -2.57
C VAL A 82 -8.49 -5.28 -1.76
N MET A 83 -7.73 -4.36 -2.35
CA MET A 83 -6.60 -3.71 -1.70
C MET A 83 -6.90 -2.22 -1.47
N LYS A 84 -6.59 -1.73 -0.26
CA LYS A 84 -6.48 -0.29 0.04
C LYS A 84 -5.02 0.03 0.31
N ILE A 85 -4.48 1.07 -0.32
CA ILE A 85 -3.12 1.56 -0.13
C ILE A 85 -3.20 3.04 0.26
N ASP A 86 -2.71 3.35 1.45
CA ASP A 86 -2.74 4.67 2.05
C ASP A 86 -1.61 4.69 3.09
N ILE A 87 -0.40 5.03 2.62
CA ILE A 87 0.85 4.86 3.38
C ILE A 87 1.76 6.10 3.28
N GLU A 88 1.17 7.28 3.16
CA GLU A 88 1.82 8.58 3.35
C GLU A 88 3.07 8.77 2.46
N GLY A 89 2.95 8.46 1.16
CA GLY A 89 4.02 8.67 0.17
C GLY A 89 4.94 7.48 -0.06
N ALA A 90 4.66 6.36 0.60
CA ALA A 90 5.38 5.10 0.44
C ALA A 90 4.71 4.15 -0.57
N GLU A 91 3.65 4.55 -1.28
CA GLU A 91 2.80 3.68 -2.11
C GLU A 91 3.62 2.92 -3.18
N TYR A 92 4.66 3.56 -3.70
CA TYR A 92 5.61 2.97 -4.66
C TYR A 92 6.19 1.63 -4.15
N TYR A 93 6.53 1.53 -2.86
CA TYR A 93 7.16 0.35 -2.30
C TYR A 93 6.23 -0.87 -2.28
N VAL A 94 4.91 -0.67 -2.31
CA VAL A 94 3.93 -1.76 -2.47
C VAL A 94 4.16 -2.48 -3.80
N PHE A 95 4.33 -1.72 -4.87
CA PHE A 95 4.48 -2.26 -6.22
C PHE A 95 5.90 -2.76 -6.48
N GLU A 96 6.91 -2.01 -6.01
CA GLU A 96 8.31 -2.41 -6.14
C GLU A 96 8.58 -3.76 -5.44
N SER A 97 8.02 -3.95 -4.24
CA SER A 97 8.30 -5.12 -3.41
C SER A 97 7.22 -6.22 -3.45
N GLY A 98 6.15 -6.04 -4.22
CA GLY A 98 4.93 -6.88 -4.20
C GLY A 98 4.65 -7.69 -5.46
N ARG A 99 5.60 -7.77 -6.39
CA ARG A 99 5.38 -8.41 -7.69
C ARG A 99 4.79 -9.82 -7.58
N LYS A 100 5.34 -10.68 -6.71
CA LYS A 100 4.88 -12.07 -6.58
C LYS A 100 3.47 -12.12 -6.02
N LEU A 101 3.14 -11.26 -5.05
CA LEU A 101 1.80 -11.18 -4.49
C LEU A 101 0.76 -10.77 -5.55
N PHE A 102 1.07 -9.79 -6.40
CA PHE A 102 0.21 -9.39 -7.52
C PHE A 102 0.09 -10.45 -8.61
N ASP A 103 1.07 -11.35 -8.74
CA ASP A 103 1.07 -12.45 -9.69
C ASP A 103 0.34 -13.70 -9.13
N ALA A 104 0.35 -13.87 -7.80
CA ALA A 104 -0.25 -15.03 -7.10
C ALA A 104 -1.75 -14.88 -6.81
N PHE A 105 -2.22 -13.66 -6.54
CA PHE A 105 -3.61 -13.41 -6.16
C PHE A 105 -4.33 -12.53 -7.18
N ASP A 106 -5.63 -12.76 -7.34
CA ASP A 106 -6.45 -11.83 -8.09
C ASP A 106 -6.90 -10.64 -7.24
N ILE A 107 -6.42 -9.46 -7.60
CA ILE A 107 -6.75 -8.21 -6.92
C ILE A 107 -7.64 -7.40 -7.87
N PRO A 108 -8.98 -7.49 -7.78
CA PRO A 108 -9.85 -6.84 -8.76
C PRO A 108 -9.88 -5.31 -8.63
N VAL A 109 -9.66 -4.80 -7.41
CA VAL A 109 -9.74 -3.36 -7.08
C VAL A 109 -8.60 -2.99 -6.16
N ILE A 110 -7.95 -1.87 -6.48
CA ILE A 110 -6.98 -1.20 -5.61
C ILE A 110 -7.44 0.25 -5.40
N MET A 111 -7.85 0.61 -4.19
CA MET A 111 -8.03 2.00 -3.80
C MET A 111 -6.68 2.55 -3.32
N MET A 112 -6.24 3.68 -3.85
CA MET A 112 -4.91 4.22 -3.55
C MET A 112 -4.92 5.73 -3.38
N GLU A 113 -4.15 6.23 -2.41
CA GLU A 113 -3.79 7.64 -2.36
C GLU A 113 -2.72 7.97 -3.42
N TRP A 114 -3.01 8.93 -4.31
CA TRP A 114 -2.15 9.38 -5.40
C TRP A 114 -1.50 10.74 -5.14
N ASP A 115 -1.92 11.50 -4.12
CA ASP A 115 -1.45 12.89 -3.86
C ASP A 115 0.08 13.01 -3.86
N LYS A 116 0.78 12.08 -3.20
CA LYS A 116 2.25 12.12 -3.11
C LYS A 116 2.95 11.73 -4.42
N MET A 117 2.27 10.99 -5.30
CA MET A 117 2.83 10.58 -6.60
C MET A 117 2.96 11.75 -7.57
N HIS A 118 2.11 12.79 -7.45
CA HIS A 118 2.24 14.04 -8.21
C HIS A 118 3.61 14.70 -8.04
N ARG A 119 4.29 14.46 -6.90
CA ARG A 119 5.58 15.06 -6.56
C ARG A 119 6.78 14.19 -6.96
N ASN A 120 6.55 12.96 -7.42
CA ASN A 120 7.61 12.04 -7.83
C ASN A 120 7.22 11.28 -9.10
N ILE A 121 7.49 11.92 -10.24
CA ILE A 121 7.12 11.43 -11.58
C ILE A 121 7.70 10.05 -11.87
N GLU A 122 8.94 9.77 -11.45
CA GLU A 122 9.58 8.46 -11.67
C GLU A 122 8.81 7.34 -10.96
N ARG A 123 8.49 7.53 -9.67
CA ARG A 123 7.70 6.57 -8.90
C ARG A 123 6.30 6.40 -9.46
N GLY A 124 5.62 7.48 -9.81
CA GLY A 124 4.29 7.41 -10.42
C GLY A 124 4.31 6.66 -11.75
N ASN A 125 5.30 6.91 -12.62
CA ASN A 125 5.48 6.19 -13.89
C ASN A 125 5.75 4.70 -13.69
N PHE A 126 6.51 4.33 -12.66
CA PHE A 126 6.69 2.93 -12.30
C PHE A 126 5.36 2.27 -11.93
N VAL A 127 4.57 2.90 -11.06
CA VAL A 127 3.26 2.37 -10.62
C VAL A 127 2.29 2.24 -11.80
N LEU A 128 2.20 3.28 -12.64
CA LEU A 128 1.42 3.26 -13.88
C LEU A 128 1.79 2.06 -14.75
N SER A 129 3.09 1.89 -15.02
CA SER A 129 3.60 0.80 -15.86
C SER A 129 3.31 -0.56 -15.25
N PHE A 130 3.52 -0.71 -13.95
CA PHE A 130 3.28 -1.95 -13.20
C PHE A 130 1.82 -2.40 -13.29
N LEU A 131 0.89 -1.45 -13.16
CA LEU A 131 -0.55 -1.72 -13.16
C LEU A 131 -1.10 -1.89 -14.58
N LYS A 132 -0.66 -1.09 -15.55
CA LYS A 132 -1.02 -1.28 -16.97
C LYS A 132 -0.60 -2.65 -17.49
N LEU A 133 0.60 -3.11 -17.15
CA LEU A 133 1.07 -4.45 -17.52
C LEU A 133 0.14 -5.56 -16.99
N ARG A 134 -0.55 -5.30 -15.87
CA ARG A 134 -1.51 -6.21 -15.24
C ARG A 134 -2.98 -5.92 -15.58
N LYS A 135 -3.21 -5.10 -16.61
CA LYS A 135 -4.54 -4.78 -17.15
C LYS A 135 -5.45 -4.06 -16.13
N TYR A 136 -4.88 -3.13 -15.37
CA TYR A 136 -5.66 -2.20 -14.58
C TYR A 136 -5.89 -0.89 -15.34
N ILE A 137 -7.06 -0.29 -15.15
CA ILE A 137 -7.38 1.07 -15.57
C ILE A 137 -7.59 1.96 -14.33
N PRO A 138 -7.12 3.22 -14.37
CA PRO A 138 -7.37 4.18 -13.30
C PRO A 138 -8.77 4.78 -13.43
N THR A 139 -9.52 4.84 -12.33
CA THR A 139 -10.87 5.42 -12.29
C THR A 139 -11.07 6.29 -11.05
N THR A 140 -12.11 7.14 -11.11
CA THR A 140 -12.72 7.75 -9.92
C THR A 140 -13.51 6.72 -9.11
N ASP A 141 -14.07 7.15 -7.97
CA ASP A 141 -15.05 6.41 -7.17
C ASP A 141 -16.39 6.18 -7.90
N THR A 142 -16.66 6.97 -8.93
CA THR A 142 -17.84 6.88 -9.80
C THR A 142 -17.56 6.11 -11.09
N CYS A 143 -16.48 5.31 -11.14
CA CYS A 143 -16.10 4.51 -12.32
C CYS A 143 -15.79 5.33 -13.59
N GLN A 144 -15.49 6.62 -13.47
CA GLN A 144 -15.01 7.40 -14.61
C GLN A 144 -13.53 7.14 -14.81
N GLU A 145 -13.15 6.69 -16.00
CA GLU A 145 -11.74 6.47 -16.35
C GLU A 145 -10.96 7.79 -16.30
N LEU A 146 -9.77 7.73 -15.72
CA LEU A 146 -8.88 8.88 -15.59
C LEU A 146 -7.94 8.98 -16.78
N ASN A 147 -7.84 10.18 -17.35
CA ASN A 147 -6.98 10.44 -18.50
C ASN A 147 -5.49 10.38 -18.11
N GLU A 148 -4.73 9.46 -18.69
CA GLU A 148 -3.28 9.30 -18.43
C GLU A 148 -2.46 10.59 -18.68
N PRO A 149 -2.74 11.44 -19.69
CA PRO A 149 -2.03 12.72 -19.83
C PRO A 149 -2.13 13.66 -18.61
N ASP A 150 -3.16 13.49 -17.78
CA ASP A 150 -3.43 14.32 -16.61
C ASP A 150 -2.89 13.71 -15.29
N VAL A 151 -2.14 12.60 -15.38
CA VAL A 151 -1.78 11.77 -14.23
C VAL A 151 -1.02 12.48 -13.12
N PHE A 152 -0.18 13.47 -13.46
CA PHE A 152 0.62 14.23 -12.49
C PHE A 152 0.04 15.62 -12.16
N SER A 153 -1.15 15.95 -12.67
CA SER A 153 -1.68 17.32 -12.58
C SER A 153 -3.14 17.42 -12.17
N LYS A 154 -4.01 16.52 -12.64
CA LYS A 154 -5.46 16.60 -12.37
C LYS A 154 -6.07 15.35 -11.73
N TRP A 155 -5.33 14.25 -11.64
CA TRP A 155 -5.86 13.07 -10.97
C TRP A 155 -6.17 13.38 -9.50
N PRO A 156 -7.33 12.90 -8.99
CA PRO A 156 -7.73 13.17 -7.62
C PRO A 156 -6.79 12.49 -6.62
N THR A 157 -6.84 12.94 -5.37
CA THR A 157 -6.05 12.38 -4.27
C THR A 157 -6.32 10.89 -4.06
N HIS A 158 -7.56 10.45 -4.20
CA HIS A 158 -7.92 9.04 -4.11
C HIS A 158 -8.38 8.53 -5.46
N ILE A 159 -7.72 7.48 -5.94
CA ILE A 159 -8.04 6.81 -7.21
C ILE A 159 -8.32 5.34 -6.98
N TYR A 160 -9.00 4.73 -7.95
CA TYR A 160 -9.25 3.31 -7.99
C TYR A 160 -8.54 2.71 -9.20
N TRP A 161 -7.92 1.56 -9.03
CA TRP A 161 -7.42 0.76 -10.13
C TRP A 161 -8.32 -0.45 -10.28
N ILE A 162 -8.99 -0.54 -11.43
CA ILE A 162 -9.95 -1.60 -11.73
C ILE A 162 -9.35 -2.53 -12.77
N LYS A 163 -9.38 -3.83 -12.50
CA LYS A 163 -8.86 -4.84 -13.42
C LYS A 163 -9.88 -5.09 -14.54
N ILE A 164 -9.49 -4.85 -15.80
CA ILE A 164 -10.38 -4.81 -16.99
C ILE A 164 -11.27 -6.06 -17.16
N ASN A 165 -10.83 -7.23 -16.69
CA ASN A 165 -11.55 -8.50 -16.88
C ASN A 165 -12.52 -8.85 -15.74
N ARG A 166 -12.90 -7.89 -14.89
CA ARG A 166 -13.79 -8.11 -13.75
C ARG A 166 -15.12 -7.40 -13.96
N THR A 167 -16.12 -8.16 -14.42
CA THR A 167 -17.48 -7.66 -14.65
C THR A 167 -18.16 -7.22 -13.35
N GLY A 168 -18.81 -6.05 -13.37
CA GLY A 168 -19.72 -5.62 -12.30
C GLY A 168 -19.05 -4.85 -11.16
N ILE A 169 -17.83 -4.34 -11.38
CA ILE A 169 -17.13 -3.46 -10.44
C ILE A 169 -17.22 -2.02 -10.94
N CYS A 170 -16.89 -1.91 -12.22
CA CYS A 170 -17.29 -0.95 -13.22
C CYS A 170 -17.56 -1.78 -14.49
#